data_AF-A0A0P7YJ32-F1
#
_entry.id   AF-A0A0P7YJ32-F1
#
_cell.length_a   1.000
_cell.length_b   1.000
_cell.length_c   1.000
_cell.angle_alpha   90.00
_cell.angle_beta   90.00
_cell.angle_gamma   90.00
#
_symmetry.space_group_name_H-M   'P 1'
#
loop_
_entity.id
_entity.type
_entity.pdbx_description
1 polymer ?
#
loop_
_entity_poly.entity_id
_entity_poly.type
_entity_poly.pdbx_seq_one_letter_code
_entity_poly.pdbx_strand_id
1 'polypeptide(L)' 'MFTIEHDFDATVITLVDENETPLQEDVTIAAFAECVTLEQLDARTDRVQKITLSLSQIQDLAAALDLPEGVYRLTRARD' A
#
# COMPACT_ATOMS: atom_id res chain seq x y z
N MET A 1 -3.62 8.19 -11.22
CA MET A 1 -3.11 7.07 -12.05
C MET A 1 -2.39 6.05 -11.19
N PHE A 2 -2.13 4.83 -11.70
CA PHE A 2 -1.12 3.95 -11.11
C PHE A 2 -0.32 3.20 -12.19
N THR A 3 0.89 2.76 -11.84
CA THR A 3 1.72 1.84 -12.64
C THR A 3 2.05 0.58 -11.85
N ILE A 4 2.36 -0.51 -12.54
CA ILE A 4 2.80 -1.77 -11.92
C ILE A 4 4.02 -2.28 -12.67
N GLU A 5 5.10 -2.51 -11.93
CA GLU A 5 6.37 -2.99 -12.43
C GLU A 5 6.77 -4.24 -11.65
N HIS A 6 7.37 -5.21 -12.35
CA HIS A 6 7.89 -6.42 -11.72
C HIS A 6 9.41 -6.29 -11.66
N ASP A 7 9.95 -6.20 -10.44
CA ASP A 7 11.38 -6.31 -10.17
C ASP A 7 11.70 -7.75 -9.74
N PHE A 8 12.98 -8.04 -9.54
CA PHE A 8 13.47 -9.39 -9.24
C PHE A 8 12.87 -9.98 -7.94
N ASP A 9 12.70 -9.16 -6.90
CA ASP A 9 12.26 -9.58 -5.57
C ASP A 9 10.94 -8.95 -5.10
N ALA A 10 10.36 -8.02 -5.89
CA ALA A 10 9.12 -7.36 -5.57
C ALA A 10 8.28 -6.99 -6.80
N THR A 11 6.96 -6.95 -6.62
CA THR A 11 6.10 -6.14 -7.48
C THR A 11 6.06 -4.71 -6.93
N VAL A 12 6.45 -3.74 -7.75
CA VAL A 12 6.45 -2.32 -7.39
C VAL A 12 5.24 -1.64 -8.04
N ILE A 13 4.46 -0.92 -7.24
CA ILE A 13 3.27 -0.19 -7.66
C ILE A 13 3.48 1.27 -7.29
N THR A 14 3.31 2.18 -8.25
CA THR A 14 3.35 3.63 -7.98
C THR A 14 1.95 4.20 -8.12
N LEU A 15 1.46 4.86 -7.07
CA LEU A 15 0.19 5.60 -7.07
C LEU A 15 0.49 7.09 -7.23
N VAL A 16 -0.09 7.70 -8.26
CA VAL A 16 0.07 9.12 -8.58
C VAL A 16 -1.25 9.85 -8.32
N ASP A 17 -1.19 10.90 -7.51
CA ASP A 17 -2.32 11.81 -7.30
C ASP A 17 -2.39 12.82 -8.46
N GLU A 18 -3.42 12.71 -9.28
CA GLU A 18 -3.61 13.53 -10.49
C GLU A 18 -4.86 14.41 -10.41
N ASN A 19 -5.38 14.64 -9.20
CA ASN A 19 -6.62 15.37 -8.98
C ASN A 19 -6.41 16.90 -8.96
N GLU A 20 -7.40 17.64 -8.45
CA GLU A 20 -7.28 19.09 -8.28
C GLU A 20 -6.37 19.46 -7.11
N THR A 21 -5.60 20.54 -7.27
CA THR A 21 -4.62 20.98 -6.28
C THR A 21 -5.25 21.34 -4.92
N PRO A 22 -4.53 21.11 -3.81
CA PRO A 22 -3.16 20.61 -3.73
C PRO A 22 -3.07 19.08 -3.88
N LEU A 23 -2.07 18.61 -4.62
CA LEU A 23 -1.77 17.19 -4.80
C LEU A 23 -1.00 16.63 -3.60
N GLN A 24 -1.21 15.35 -3.31
CA GLN A 24 -0.31 14.58 -2.46
C GLN A 24 0.90 14.06 -3.25
N GLU A 25 2.01 13.81 -2.55
CA GLU A 25 3.18 13.14 -3.15
C GLU A 25 2.83 11.69 -3.52
N ASP A 26 3.54 11.15 -4.49
CA ASP A 26 3.34 9.78 -4.96
C ASP A 26 3.59 8.74 -3.86
N VAL A 27 2.84 7.65 -3.90
CA VAL A 27 3.03 6.50 -3.01
C VAL A 27 3.66 5.35 -3.78
N THR A 28 4.82 4.89 -3.34
CA THR A 28 5.45 3.68 -3.84
C THR A 28 5.12 2.51 -2.93
N ILE A 29 4.58 1.44 -3.49
CA ILE A 29 4.25 0.19 -2.80
C ILE A 29 5.13 -0.91 -3.36
N ALA A 30 5.96 -1.54 -2.52
CA ALA A 30 6.75 -2.70 -2.91
C ALA A 30 6.21 -3.94 -2.20
N ALA A 31 5.73 -4.90 -2.97
CA ALA A 31 5.20 -6.17 -2.50
C ALA A 31 6.25 -7.27 -2.66
N PHE A 32 6.92 -7.59 -1.56
CA PHE A 32 7.89 -8.68 -1.45
C PHE A 32 7.20 -9.99 -1.07
N ALA A 33 7.93 -11.10 -1.14
CA ALA A 33 7.43 -12.41 -0.71
C ALA A 33 7.05 -12.49 0.78
N GLU A 34 7.61 -11.62 1.62
CA GLU A 34 7.49 -11.66 3.09
C GLU A 34 6.78 -10.46 3.70
N CYS A 35 6.74 -9.32 3.00
CA CYS A 35 6.13 -8.09 3.49
C CYS A 35 5.73 -7.16 2.35
N VAL A 36 4.96 -6.13 2.69
CA VAL A 36 4.64 -5.03 1.77
C VAL A 36 5.09 -3.73 2.41
N THR A 37 5.79 -2.88 1.67
CA THR A 37 6.21 -1.56 2.15
C THR A 37 5.50 -0.46 1.40
N LEU A 38 5.06 0.57 2.12
CA LEU A 38 4.49 1.79 1.56
C LEU A 38 5.47 2.94 1.86
N GLU A 39 5.86 3.67 0.82
CA GLU A 39 6.79 4.79 0.90
C GLU A 39 6.17 6.03 0.27
N GLN A 40 6.27 7.18 0.96
CA GLN A 40 5.80 8.47 0.47
C GLN A 40 6.74 9.58 0.96
N LEU A 41 7.04 10.55 0.09
CA LEU A 41 7.83 11.72 0.47
C LEU A 41 7.01 12.66 1.38
N ASP A 42 7.56 13.07 2.51
CA ASP A 42 7.03 14.19 3.29
C ASP A 42 7.70 15.50 2.85
N ALA A 43 6.97 16.28 2.05
CA ALA A 43 7.44 17.55 1.48
C ALA A 43 7.84 18.60 2.54
N ARG A 44 7.39 18.48 3.80
CA ARG A 44 7.81 19.39 4.87
C ARG A 44 9.20 19.08 5.41
N THR A 45 9.56 17.79 5.45
CA THR A 45 10.81 17.33 6.04
C THR A 45 11.83 16.88 5.02
N ASP A 46 11.44 16.80 3.75
CA ASP A 46 12.23 16.29 2.63
C ASP A 46 12.77 14.88 2.92
N ARG A 47 11.91 14.03 3.48
CA ARG A 47 12.23 12.66 3.89
C ARG A 47 11.15 11.70 3.44
N VAL A 48 11.58 10.54 2.95
CA VAL A 48 10.69 9.43 2.67
C VAL A 48 10.25 8.78 3.97
N GLN A 49 8.93 8.70 4.18
CA GLN A 49 8.32 7.95 5.26
C GLN A 49 8.03 6.53 4.77
N LYS A 50 8.34 5.52 5.59
CA LYS A 50 8.16 4.12 5.25
C LYS A 50 7.29 3.42 6.29
N ILE A 51 6.26 2.70 5.82
CA ILE A 51 5.44 1.79 6.61
C ILE A 51 5.67 0.37 6.08
N THR A 52 5.89 -0.59 6.97
CA THR A 52 5.99 -2.02 6.61
C THR A 52 4.79 -2.76 7.15
N LEU A 53 4.11 -3.48 6.26
CA LEU A 53 2.95 -4.32 6.56
C LEU A 53 3.35 -5.78 6.43
N SER A 54 2.91 -6.61 7.37
CA SER A 54 2.94 -8.05 7.20
C SER A 54 1.94 -8.49 6.11
N LEU A 55 2.10 -9.71 5.59
CA LEU A 55 1.14 -10.26 4.63
C LEU A 55 -0.30 -10.34 5.17
N SER A 56 -0.47 -10.54 6.48
CA SER A 56 -1.81 -10.53 7.07
C SER A 56 -2.39 -9.12 7.12
N GLN A 57 -1.57 -8.12 7.47
CA GLN A 57 -2.03 -6.73 7.55
C GLN A 57 -2.45 -6.18 6.18
N ILE A 58 -1.73 -6.50 5.10
CA ILE A 58 -2.14 -6.05 3.76
C ILE A 58 -3.42 -6.77 3.28
N GLN A 59 -3.62 -8.04 3.66
CA GLN A 59 -4.86 -8.76 3.37
C GLN A 59 -6.05 -8.16 4.13
N ASP A 60 -5.86 -7.86 5.41
CA ASP A 60 -6.86 -7.19 6.24
C ASP A 60 -7.18 -5.79 5.68
N LEU A 61 -6.17 -5.01 5.27
CA LEU A 61 -6.36 -3.70 4.66
C LEU A 61 -7.13 -3.79 3.34
N ALA A 62 -6.74 -4.71 2.45
CA ALA A 62 -7.43 -4.90 1.17
C ALA A 62 -8.91 -5.25 1.38
N ALA A 63 -9.22 -6.14 2.31
CA ALA A 63 -10.61 -6.47 2.64
C ALA A 63 -11.36 -5.29 3.28
N ALA A 64 -10.70 -4.51 4.13
CA ALA A 64 -11.32 -3.37 4.81
C ALA A 64 -11.79 -2.26 3.86
N LEU A 65 -11.19 -2.15 2.66
CA LEU A 65 -11.60 -1.16 1.64
C LEU A 65 -13.04 -1.38 1.13
N ASP A 66 -13.55 -2.62 1.21
CA ASP A 66 -14.86 -3.00 0.68
C ASP A 66 -15.91 -3.28 1.78
N LEU A 67 -15.57 -3.08 3.06
CA LEU A 67 -16.43 -3.42 4.20
C LEU A 67 -16.94 -2.18 4.94
N PRO A 68 -18.18 -2.20 5.48
CA PRO A 68 -18.69 -1.12 6.32
C PRO A 68 -18.01 -1.10 7.69
N GLU A 69 -18.21 -0.02 8.45
CA GLU A 69 -17.70 0.10 9.82
C GLU A 69 -18.04 -1.13 10.69
N GLY A 70 -17.04 -1.64 11.40
CA GLY A 70 -17.20 -2.81 12.26
C GLY A 70 -15.88 -3.44 12.70
N VAL A 71 -15.98 -4.57 13.41
CA VAL A 71 -14.82 -5.39 13.81
C VAL A 71 -14.84 -6.68 13.03
N TYR A 72 -13.81 -6.89 12.22
CA TYR A 72 -13.68 -8.05 11.35
C TYR A 72 -12.47 -8.89 11.71
N ARG A 73 -12.55 -10.18 11.39
CA ARG A 73 -11.41 -11.09 11.38
C ARG A 73 -11.51 -11.92 10.11
N LEU A 74 -10.52 -11.78 9.24
CA LEU A 74 -10.43 -12.64 8.08
C LEU A 74 -10.24 -14.09 8.55
N THR A 75 -11.15 -14.95 8.14
CA THR A 75 -11.00 -16.40 8.29
C THR A 75 -10.45 -16.92 6.97
N ARG A 76 -9.27 -17.55 7.01
CA ARG A 76 -8.81 -18.31 5.84
C ARG A 76 -9.82 -19.42 5.58
N ALA A 77 -10.36 -19.48 4.37
CA ALA A 77 -11.06 -20.67 3.91
C ALA A 77 -10.11 -21.85 4.11
N ARG A 78 -10.57 -22.91 4.78
CA ARG A 78 -9.83 -24.16 4.83
C ARG A 78 -9.92 -24.76 3.42
N ASP A 79 -8.76 -25.04 2.84
CA ASP A 79 -8.65 -25.89 1.65
C ASP A 79 -9.26 -27.27 1.90
#